data_AF-A0A0Q7SVV0-F1
#
_entry.id   AF-A0A0Q7SVV0-F1
#
_cell.length_a   1.000
_cell.length_b   1.000
_cell.length_c   1.000
_cell.angle_alpha   90.00
_cell.angle_beta   90.00
_cell.angle_gamma   90.00
#
_symmetry.space_group_name_H-M   'P 1'
#
loop_
_entity.id
_entity.type
_entity.pdbx_description
1 polymer ?
#
loop_
_entity_poly.entity_id
_entity_poly.type
_entity_poly.pdbx_seq_one_letter_code
_entity_poly.pdbx_strand_id
1 'polypeptide(L)'
;MDAMKALADKPLVPTADAMKAISDLDDLVRAVLKSVPGSKPWQRQLQVHLREADRGLQVLRMTIALRRDAQEIAEAVSSVHRALKVANGYVAATRADINTKAAVRLAFELGLKTERLFGI
;
A
#
# COMPACT_ATOMS: atom_id res chain seq x y z
N MET A 1 -32.88 -13.17 1.13
CA MET A 1 -31.52 -12.72 1.53
C MET A 1 -30.46 -13.00 0.47
N ASP A 2 -30.80 -13.68 -0.64
CA ASP A 2 -29.82 -14.15 -1.64
C ASP A 2 -29.34 -13.11 -2.67
N ALA A 3 -30.13 -12.05 -2.94
CA ALA A 3 -29.75 -11.04 -3.94
C ALA A 3 -28.59 -10.12 -3.48
N MET A 4 -28.49 -9.83 -2.16
CA MET A 4 -27.36 -9.05 -1.61
C MET A 4 -26.05 -9.85 -1.59
N LYS A 5 -26.14 -11.18 -1.41
CA LYS A 5 -24.98 -12.06 -1.42
C LYS A 5 -24.40 -12.24 -2.84
N ALA A 6 -25.28 -12.31 -3.84
CA ALA A 6 -24.89 -12.44 -5.26
C ALA A 6 -24.18 -11.19 -5.84
N LEU A 7 -24.41 -10.00 -5.28
CA LEU A 7 -23.69 -8.77 -5.65
C LEU A 7 -22.29 -8.69 -5.01
N ALA A 8 -22.10 -9.29 -3.83
CA ALA A 8 -20.82 -9.36 -3.13
C ALA A 8 -19.86 -10.41 -3.73
N ASP A 9 -20.40 -11.46 -4.36
CA ASP A 9 -19.64 -12.56 -4.98
C ASP A 9 -19.07 -12.22 -6.37
N LYS A 10 -19.33 -11.01 -6.89
CA LYS A 10 -18.79 -10.64 -8.20
C LYS A 10 -17.29 -10.39 -8.04
N PRO A 11 -16.41 -11.15 -8.72
CA PRO A 11 -14.97 -10.93 -8.62
C PRO A 11 -14.66 -9.51 -9.07
N LEU A 12 -14.02 -8.76 -8.19
CA LEU A 12 -13.55 -7.43 -8.54
C LEU A 12 -12.34 -7.60 -9.44
N VAL A 13 -12.54 -7.36 -10.74
CA VAL A 13 -11.49 -7.45 -11.73
C VAL A 13 -10.68 -6.15 -11.66
N PRO A 14 -9.40 -6.19 -11.24
CA PRO A 14 -8.59 -4.99 -11.19
C PRO A 14 -8.44 -4.40 -12.59
N THR A 15 -8.62 -3.09 -12.70
CA THR A 15 -8.37 -2.38 -13.96
C THR A 15 -6.86 -2.34 -14.27
N ALA A 16 -6.50 -2.06 -15.52
CA ALA A 16 -5.10 -1.86 -15.91
C ALA A 16 -4.45 -0.73 -15.08
N ASP A 17 -5.20 0.35 -14.81
CA ASP A 17 -4.74 1.46 -13.99
C ASP A 17 -4.51 1.07 -12.54
N ALA A 18 -5.36 0.21 -11.97
CA ALA A 18 -5.20 -0.33 -10.62
C ALA A 18 -3.93 -1.19 -10.52
N MET A 19 -3.71 -2.08 -11.49
CA MET A 19 -2.50 -2.91 -11.55
C MET A 19 -1.23 -2.07 -11.70
N LYS A 20 -1.28 -1.03 -12.54
CA LYS A 20 -0.17 -0.09 -12.67
C LYS A 20 0.11 0.65 -11.36
N ALA A 21 -0.92 1.15 -10.68
CA ALA A 21 -0.77 1.84 -9.40
C ALA A 21 -0.12 0.94 -8.33
N ILE A 22 -0.50 -0.34 -8.26
CA ILE A 22 0.12 -1.32 -7.36
C ILE A 22 1.59 -1.55 -7.71
N SER A 23 1.94 -1.64 -8.99
CA SER A 23 3.34 -1.81 -9.43
C SER A 23 4.18 -0.58 -9.08
N ASP A 24 3.71 0.62 -9.45
CA ASP A 24 4.41 1.88 -9.18
C ASP A 24 4.62 2.06 -7.66
N LEU A 25 3.63 1.67 -6.85
CA LEU A 25 3.70 1.73 -5.39
C LEU A 25 4.74 0.76 -4.80
N ASP A 26 4.81 -0.48 -5.27
CA ASP A 26 5.82 -1.44 -4.82
C ASP A 26 7.23 -1.03 -5.22
N ASP A 27 7.42 -0.56 -6.44
CA ASP A 27 8.72 -0.07 -6.90
C ASP A 27 9.20 1.09 -6.00
N LEU A 28 8.30 2.02 -5.69
CA LEU A 28 8.61 3.14 -4.80
C LEU A 28 8.90 2.69 -3.37
N VAL A 29 8.07 1.83 -2.77
CA VAL A 29 8.29 1.33 -1.40
C VAL A 29 9.62 0.59 -1.31
N ARG A 30 9.94 -0.27 -2.29
CA ARG A 30 11.24 -0.97 -2.37
C ARG A 30 12.40 -0.01 -2.55
N ALA A 31 12.25 1.03 -3.38
CA ALA A 31 13.28 2.04 -3.58
C ALA A 31 13.58 2.79 -2.26
N VAL A 32 12.55 3.21 -1.53
CA VAL A 32 12.72 3.89 -0.24
C VAL A 32 13.33 2.95 0.81
N LEU A 33 12.90 1.68 0.87
CA LEU A 33 13.49 0.70 1.77
C LEU A 33 14.99 0.49 1.51
N LYS A 34 15.41 0.50 0.24
CA LYS A 34 16.83 0.40 -0.15
C LYS A 34 17.61 1.67 0.14
N SER A 35 16.97 2.85 0.06
CA SER A 35 17.66 4.14 0.22
C SER A 35 17.80 4.60 1.67
N VAL A 36 16.93 4.15 2.58
CA VAL A 36 16.98 4.53 4.00
C VAL A 36 17.91 3.57 4.76
N PRO A 37 19.08 4.02 5.27
CA PRO A 37 20.00 3.14 6.00
C PRO A 37 19.49 2.85 7.42
N GLY A 38 19.85 1.72 8.03
CA GLY A 38 19.37 1.33 9.37
C GLY A 38 20.12 1.91 10.57
N SER A 39 20.89 2.99 10.39
CA SER A 39 21.88 3.45 11.39
C SER A 39 21.28 4.22 12.58
N LYS A 40 20.19 4.96 12.35
CA LYS A 40 19.54 5.82 13.36
C LYS A 40 18.25 5.17 13.85
N PRO A 41 17.83 5.41 15.12
CA PRO A 41 16.58 4.88 15.64
C PRO A 41 15.37 5.19 14.74
N TRP A 42 15.26 6.43 14.24
CA TRP A 42 14.15 6.80 13.36
C TRP A 42 14.17 6.08 12.02
N GLN A 43 15.35 5.76 11.50
CA GLN A 43 15.46 5.05 10.22
C GLN A 43 15.00 3.60 10.37
N ARG A 44 15.40 2.93 11.45
CA ARG A 44 14.95 1.57 11.76
C ARG A 44 13.43 1.52 11.93
N GLN A 45 12.86 2.50 12.63
CA GLN A 45 11.41 2.58 12.81
C GLN A 45 10.68 2.85 11.50
N LEU A 46 11.20 3.74 10.65
CA LEU A 46 10.65 3.97 9.31
C LEU A 46 10.70 2.69 8.45
N GLN A 47 11.81 1.96 8.49
CA GLN A 47 11.94 0.68 7.80
C GLN A 47 10.91 -0.36 8.30
N VAL A 48 10.59 -0.39 9.59
CA VAL A 48 9.53 -1.27 10.12
C VAL A 48 8.19 -0.95 9.48
N HIS A 49 7.79 0.32 9.44
CA HIS A 49 6.53 0.73 8.81
C HIS A 49 6.51 0.47 7.30
N LEU A 50 7.62 0.71 6.59
CA LEU A 50 7.72 0.45 5.15
C LEU A 50 7.74 -1.05 4.82
N ARG A 51 8.34 -1.90 5.66
CA ARG A 51 8.27 -3.36 5.50
C ARG A 51 6.86 -3.90 5.71
N GLU A 52 6.08 -3.28 6.58
CA GLU A 52 4.68 -3.64 6.73
C GLU A 52 3.87 -3.31 5.46
N ALA A 53 4.12 -2.14 4.84
CA ALA A 53 3.54 -1.81 3.55
C ALA A 53 3.98 -2.78 2.43
N ASP A 54 5.27 -3.14 2.38
CA ASP A 54 5.82 -4.12 1.43
C ASP A 54 5.15 -5.50 1.55
N ARG A 55 4.98 -6.00 2.78
CA ARG A 55 4.23 -7.23 3.05
C ARG A 55 2.77 -7.11 2.62
N GLY A 56 2.12 -5.99 2.94
CA GLY A 56 0.75 -5.71 2.50
C GLY A 56 0.61 -5.75 0.97
N LEU A 57 1.58 -5.20 0.23
CA LEU A 57 1.60 -5.23 -1.24
C LEU A 57 1.76 -6.64 -1.78
N GLN A 58 2.61 -7.47 -1.15
CA GLN A 58 2.73 -8.88 -1.49
C GLN A 58 1.41 -9.61 -1.26
N VAL A 59 0.75 -9.40 -0.11
CA VAL A 59 -0.57 -9.97 0.19
C VAL A 59 -1.59 -9.54 -0.85
N LEU A 60 -1.69 -8.24 -1.16
CA LEU A 60 -2.62 -7.72 -2.17
C LEU A 60 -2.42 -8.38 -3.54
N ARG A 61 -1.16 -8.52 -4.00
CA ARG A 61 -0.85 -9.20 -5.26
C ARG A 61 -1.25 -10.67 -5.23
N MET A 62 -1.01 -11.36 -4.13
CA MET A 62 -1.44 -12.75 -3.96
C MET A 62 -2.97 -12.87 -3.96
N THR A 63 -3.67 -11.97 -3.26
CA THR A 63 -5.14 -11.90 -3.22
C THR A 63 -5.72 -11.74 -4.64
N ILE A 64 -5.14 -10.84 -5.44
CA ILE A 64 -5.52 -10.65 -6.85
C ILE A 64 -5.19 -11.89 -7.69
N ALA A 65 -3.98 -12.44 -7.55
CA ALA A 65 -3.54 -13.60 -8.33
C ALA A 65 -4.39 -14.86 -8.05
N LEU A 66 -4.84 -15.02 -6.81
CA LEU A 66 -5.74 -16.09 -6.38
C LEU A 66 -7.21 -15.82 -6.72
N ARG A 67 -7.54 -14.68 -7.35
CA ARG A 67 -8.90 -14.28 -7.73
C ARG A 67 -9.87 -14.31 -6.55
N ARG A 68 -9.40 -13.82 -5.40
CA ARG A 68 -10.20 -13.64 -4.20
C ARG A 68 -11.35 -12.66 -4.43
N ASP A 69 -12.33 -12.67 -3.53
CA ASP A 69 -13.51 -11.84 -3.69
C ASP A 69 -13.19 -10.33 -3.54
N ALA A 70 -14.16 -9.50 -3.90
CA ALA A 70 -14.02 -8.04 -3.86
C ALA A 70 -13.68 -7.51 -2.47
N GLN A 71 -14.20 -8.15 -1.42
CA GLN A 71 -14.02 -7.71 -0.06
C GLN A 71 -12.61 -8.04 0.44
N GLU A 72 -12.10 -9.25 0.17
CA GLU A 72 -10.73 -9.63 0.49
C GLU A 72 -9.71 -8.71 -0.22
N ILE A 73 -9.97 -8.34 -1.48
CA ILE A 73 -9.15 -7.38 -2.22
C ILE A 73 -9.21 -6.00 -1.54
N ALA A 74 -10.40 -5.53 -1.18
CA ALA A 74 -10.58 -4.23 -0.56
C ALA A 74 -9.89 -4.12 0.81
N GLU A 75 -9.98 -5.18 1.61
CA GLU A 75 -9.29 -5.30 2.89
C GLU A 75 -7.77 -5.26 2.72
N ALA A 76 -7.24 -5.96 1.71
CA ALA A 76 -5.81 -5.95 1.40
C ALA A 76 -5.33 -4.56 0.95
N VAL A 77 -6.06 -3.87 0.06
CA VAL A 77 -5.75 -2.48 -0.36
C VAL A 77 -5.76 -1.54 0.84
N SER A 78 -6.81 -1.60 1.66
CA SER A 78 -6.94 -0.77 2.86
C SER A 78 -5.80 -1.01 3.85
N SER A 79 -5.34 -2.26 3.97
CA SER A 79 -4.20 -2.62 4.83
C SER A 79 -2.90 -1.94 4.36
N VAL A 80 -2.62 -1.98 3.05
CA VAL A 80 -1.47 -1.29 2.45
C VAL A 80 -1.52 0.21 2.72
N HIS A 81 -2.66 0.85 2.45
CA HIS A 81 -2.79 2.29 2.65
C HIS A 81 -2.66 2.68 4.13
N ARG A 82 -3.22 1.91 5.06
CA ARG A 82 -3.03 2.13 6.50
C ARG A 82 -1.54 2.09 6.89
N ALA A 83 -0.78 1.10 6.41
CA ALA A 83 0.65 1.01 6.68
C ALA A 83 1.41 2.24 6.14
N LEU A 84 1.08 2.69 4.92
CA LEU A 84 1.68 3.89 4.32
C LEU A 84 1.29 5.18 5.03
N LYS A 85 0.05 5.29 5.51
CA LYS A 85 -0.42 6.42 6.33
C LYS A 85 0.39 6.53 7.62
N VAL A 86 0.64 5.40 8.29
CA VAL A 86 1.49 5.35 9.49
C VAL A 86 2.92 5.75 9.16
N ALA A 87 3.51 5.21 8.07
CA ALA A 87 4.86 5.58 7.64
C ALA A 87 4.99 7.08 7.33
N ASN A 88 4.01 7.66 6.63
CA ASN A 88 3.97 9.08 6.29
C ASN A 88 3.84 9.98 7.52
N GLY A 89 2.91 9.64 8.43
CA GLY A 89 2.76 10.37 9.70
C GLY A 89 4.03 10.30 10.55
N TYR A 90 4.64 9.11 10.62
CA TYR A 90 5.90 8.90 11.34
C TYR A 90 7.02 9.77 10.77
N VAL A 91 7.31 9.67 9.47
CA VAL A 91 8.46 10.35 8.87
C VAL A 91 8.33 11.88 8.92
N ALA A 92 7.10 12.42 8.88
CA ALA A 92 6.86 13.86 8.92
C ALA A 92 7.47 14.51 10.17
N ALA A 93 7.37 13.84 11.33
CA ALA A 93 7.89 14.28 12.62
C ALA A 93 9.38 13.99 12.84
N THR A 94 10.09 13.37 11.88
CA THR A 94 11.50 12.99 12.03
C THR A 94 12.46 14.00 11.42
N ARG A 95 13.76 13.76 11.65
CA ARG A 95 14.90 14.43 10.99
C ARG A 95 15.28 13.81 9.64
N ALA A 96 14.37 13.08 8.99
CA ALA A 96 14.57 12.64 7.62
C ALA A 96 14.80 13.85 6.71
N ASP A 97 15.63 13.68 5.69
CA ASP A 97 15.82 14.68 4.64
C ASP A 97 14.53 14.86 3.82
N ILE A 98 14.46 15.95 3.06
CA ILE A 98 13.27 16.31 2.30
C ILE A 98 12.93 15.28 1.22
N ASN A 99 13.91 14.60 0.64
CA ASN A 99 13.68 13.61 -0.41
C ASN A 99 13.06 12.35 0.18
N THR A 100 13.56 11.88 1.33
CA THR A 100 12.95 10.76 2.06
C THR A 100 11.50 11.08 2.44
N LYS A 101 11.23 12.30 2.95
CA LYS A 101 9.84 12.72 3.27
C LYS A 101 8.95 12.76 2.03
N ALA A 102 9.44 13.33 0.93
CA ALA A 102 8.70 13.42 -0.32
C ALA A 102 8.40 12.03 -0.91
N ALA A 103 9.36 11.10 -0.88
CA ALA A 103 9.16 9.75 -1.39
C ALA A 103 8.13 8.96 -0.59
N VAL A 104 8.17 9.02 0.74
CA VAL A 104 7.15 8.38 1.60
C VAL A 104 5.78 9.02 1.40
N ARG A 105 5.71 10.34 1.24
CA ARG A 105 4.46 11.04 0.93
C ARG A 105 3.88 10.59 -0.41
N LEU A 106 4.70 10.48 -1.45
CA LEU A 106 4.26 9.99 -2.76
C LEU A 106 3.74 8.55 -2.66
N ALA A 107 4.40 7.68 -1.89
CA ALA A 107 3.91 6.32 -1.64
C ALA A 107 2.53 6.33 -0.96
N PHE A 108 2.34 7.19 0.03
CA PHE A 108 1.02 7.39 0.66
C PHE A 108 -0.05 7.87 -0.34
N GLU A 109 0.26 8.85 -1.19
CA GLU A 109 -0.67 9.36 -2.21
C GLU A 109 -1.01 8.30 -3.27
N LEU A 110 -0.06 7.45 -3.66
CA LEU A 110 -0.29 6.30 -4.53
C LEU A 110 -1.15 5.22 -3.86
N GLY A 111 -0.97 4.98 -2.56
CA GLY A 111 -1.84 4.11 -1.77
C GLY A 111 -3.31 4.59 -1.79
N LEU A 112 -3.54 5.88 -1.57
CA LEU A 112 -4.87 6.49 -1.65
C LEU A 112 -5.45 6.45 -3.07
N LYS A 113 -4.63 6.67 -4.10
CA LYS A 113 -5.06 6.49 -5.49
C LYS A 113 -5.51 5.05 -5.75
N THR A 114 -4.81 4.08 -5.16
CA THR A 114 -5.14 2.66 -5.30
C THR A 114 -6.51 2.38 -4.68
N GLU A 115 -6.79 2.80 -3.44
CA GLU A 115 -8.13 2.67 -2.83
C GLU A 115 -9.26 3.18 -3.75
N ARG A 116 -9.10 4.38 -4.30
CA ARG A 116 -10.10 4.98 -5.21
C ARG A 116 -10.32 4.15 -6.48
N LEU A 117 -9.27 3.55 -7.05
CA LEU A 117 -9.38 2.69 -8.23
C LEU A 117 -10.10 1.37 -7.93
N PHE A 118 -10.11 0.95 -6.66
CA PHE A 118 -10.86 -0.20 -6.17
C PHE A 118 -12.27 0.17 -5.65
N GLY A 119 -12.65 1.46 -5.69
CA GLY A 119 -13.96 1.94 -5.26
C GLY A 119 -14.14 1.97 -3.74
N ILE A 120 -13.04 2.10 -3.00
CA ILE A 120 -12.96 2.13 -1.53
C ILE A 120 -12.76 3.56 -1.04
#